data_AF-A0A7X9SME6-F1
#
_entry.id   AF-A0A7X9SME6-F1
#
_cell.length_a   1.000
_cell.length_b   1.000
_cell.length_c   1.000
_cell.angle_alpha   90.00
_cell.angle_beta   90.00
_cell.angle_gamma   90.00
#
_symmetry.space_group_name_H-M   'P 1'
#
loop_
_entity.id
_entity.type
_entity.pdbx_description
1 polymer ?
#
loop_
_entity_poly.entity_id
_entity_poly.type
_entity_poly.pdbx_seq_one_letter_code
_entity_poly.pdbx_strand_id
1 'polypeptide(L)'
;MLKKDLLEKIKNAKDEEDINSLLAGTDIEEQFKGPEPTLDVFKQKIKADKVFQQFMDSERDTYHSKAIKTMKEKGTWESEFGEVLKEKYPDLIKDPVQVELMKERKAREELEAKLARKDLLADAIKYANEKGIKLKSIERYLGDDLDSTKANLDELAEDWSKGLESMVNERIKSSSYVPGGSNPDGSKVSIGASIAQQNNKSTTAASDPWASK
;
A
#
# COMPACT_ATOMS: atom_id res chain seq x y z
N MET A 1 -54.08 -46.83 43.22
CA MET A 1 -54.59 -47.68 44.33
C MET A 1 -55.65 -46.97 45.16
N LEU A 2 -56.80 -47.61 45.46
CA LEU A 2 -57.83 -47.06 46.35
C LEU A 2 -57.54 -47.41 47.81
N LYS A 3 -58.04 -46.60 48.75
CA LYS A 3 -57.86 -46.82 50.21
C LYS A 3 -58.28 -48.23 50.65
N LYS A 4 -59.33 -48.78 50.03
CA LYS A 4 -59.84 -50.13 50.35
C LYS A 4 -58.83 -51.22 49.97
N ASP A 5 -58.24 -51.13 48.78
CA ASP A 5 -57.25 -52.10 48.31
C ASP A 5 -55.97 -52.08 49.16
N LEU A 6 -55.57 -50.89 49.63
CA LEU A 6 -54.38 -50.74 50.49
C LEU A 6 -54.62 -51.39 51.87
N LEU A 7 -55.80 -51.18 52.44
CA LEU A 7 -56.18 -51.80 53.71
C LEU A 7 -56.25 -53.33 53.61
N GLU A 8 -56.72 -53.87 52.49
CA GLU A 8 -56.80 -55.31 52.27
C GLU A 8 -55.42 -55.95 52.12
N LYS A 9 -54.50 -55.31 51.39
CA LYS A 9 -53.10 -55.77 51.30
C LYS A 9 -52.37 -55.73 52.65
N ILE A 10 -52.55 -54.67 53.42
CA ILE A 10 -51.95 -54.55 54.76
C ILE A 10 -52.53 -55.59 55.72
N LYS A 11 -53.82 -55.89 55.63
CA LYS A 11 -54.47 -56.87 56.51
C LYS A 11 -54.02 -58.32 56.22
N ASN A 12 -53.62 -58.60 54.99
CA ASN A 12 -53.11 -59.92 54.58
C ASN A 12 -51.59 -60.07 54.75
N ALA A 13 -50.87 -58.97 55.04
CA ALA A 13 -49.44 -58.97 55.28
C ALA A 13 -49.11 -59.45 56.70
N LYS A 14 -47.94 -60.05 56.89
CA LYS A 14 -47.44 -60.42 58.23
C LYS A 14 -46.90 -59.18 58.96
N ASP A 15 -46.93 -59.19 60.29
CA ASP A 15 -46.48 -58.05 61.13
C ASP A 15 -45.00 -57.66 60.89
N GLU A 16 -44.17 -58.57 60.36
CA GLU A 16 -42.74 -58.33 60.06
C GLU A 16 -42.44 -58.12 58.57
N GLU A 17 -43.46 -58.04 57.70
CA GLU A 17 -43.27 -57.93 56.25
C GLU A 17 -42.92 -56.49 55.84
N ASP A 18 -41.92 -56.32 54.96
CA ASP A 18 -41.47 -54.99 54.51
C ASP A 18 -42.58 -54.31 53.69
N ILE A 19 -43.01 -53.15 54.15
CA ILE A 19 -44.03 -52.32 53.50
C ILE A 19 -43.63 -51.98 52.06
N ASN A 20 -42.33 -51.83 51.76
CA ASN A 20 -41.86 -51.56 50.41
C ASN A 20 -42.09 -52.76 49.47
N SER A 21 -42.01 -53.99 49.99
CA SER A 21 -42.31 -55.20 49.21
C SER A 21 -43.81 -55.33 48.89
N LEU A 22 -44.68 -54.85 49.77
CA LEU A 22 -46.14 -54.84 49.56
C LEU A 22 -46.58 -53.81 48.50
N LEU A 23 -45.77 -52.76 48.34
CA LEU A 23 -45.97 -51.71 47.36
C LEU A 23 -45.26 -52.01 46.02
N ALA A 24 -44.40 -53.04 45.97
CA ALA A 24 -43.72 -53.46 44.75
C ALA A 24 -44.72 -53.92 43.67
N GLY A 25 -44.57 -53.40 42.45
CA GLY A 25 -45.46 -53.64 41.32
C GLY A 25 -46.80 -52.90 41.37
N THR A 26 -46.96 -51.92 42.28
CA THR A 26 -48.15 -51.05 42.31
C THR A 26 -47.90 -49.72 41.61
N ASP A 27 -48.96 -49.05 41.15
CA ASP A 27 -48.90 -47.70 40.56
C ASP A 27 -48.17 -46.68 41.48
N ILE A 28 -48.15 -46.93 42.79
CA ILE A 28 -47.48 -46.09 43.78
C ILE A 28 -45.96 -46.21 43.62
N GLU A 29 -45.43 -47.42 43.41
CA GLU A 29 -44.00 -47.62 43.17
C GLU A 29 -43.56 -46.95 41.86
N GLU A 30 -44.38 -47.01 40.80
CA GLU A 30 -44.11 -46.32 39.54
C GLU A 30 -44.16 -44.79 39.68
N GLN A 31 -45.07 -44.26 40.49
CA GLN A 31 -45.12 -42.83 40.80
C GLN A 31 -43.91 -42.35 41.62
N PHE A 32 -43.42 -43.17 42.56
CA PHE A 32 -42.27 -42.82 43.40
C PHE A 32 -40.91 -43.03 42.70
N LYS A 33 -40.80 -43.99 41.78
CA LYS A 33 -39.61 -44.16 40.93
C LYS A 33 -39.40 -42.97 39.99
N GLY A 34 -40.44 -42.16 39.76
CA GLY A 34 -40.41 -41.03 38.85
C GLY A 34 -40.21 -41.50 37.40
N PRO A 35 -40.35 -40.59 36.42
CA PRO A 35 -40.00 -40.93 35.05
C PRO A 35 -38.51 -41.31 35.02
N GLU A 36 -38.17 -42.41 34.34
CA GLU A 36 -36.78 -42.85 34.15
C GLU A 36 -35.88 -41.64 33.84
N PRO A 37 -34.62 -41.59 34.32
CA PRO A 37 -33.67 -40.52 34.04
C PRO A 37 -33.20 -40.59 32.58
N THR A 38 -34.16 -40.49 31.68
CA THR A 38 -33.97 -40.37 30.25
C THR A 38 -33.50 -38.95 29.95
N LEU A 39 -32.76 -38.82 28.85
CA LEU A 39 -32.26 -37.53 28.37
C LEU A 39 -33.35 -36.46 28.24
N ASP A 40 -34.59 -36.85 27.96
CA ASP A 40 -35.71 -35.91 27.85
C ASP A 40 -36.19 -35.39 29.20
N VAL A 41 -36.25 -36.25 30.23
CA VAL A 41 -36.56 -35.84 31.60
C VAL A 41 -35.48 -34.90 32.14
N PHE A 42 -34.21 -35.19 31.83
CA PHE A 42 -33.08 -34.33 32.18
C PHE A 42 -33.16 -32.97 31.47
N LYS A 43 -33.43 -32.95 30.15
CA LYS A 43 -33.65 -31.72 29.38
C LYS A 43 -34.84 -30.91 29.90
N GLN A 44 -35.92 -31.57 30.29
CA GLN A 44 -37.06 -30.89 30.92
C GLN A 44 -36.69 -30.32 32.28
N LYS A 45 -35.96 -31.06 33.13
CA LYS A 45 -35.50 -30.55 34.44
C LYS A 45 -34.56 -29.36 34.31
N ILE A 46 -33.66 -29.33 33.33
CA ILE A 46 -32.82 -28.14 33.04
C ILE A 46 -33.68 -26.92 32.71
N LYS A 47 -34.80 -27.10 32.00
CA LYS A 47 -35.67 -25.99 31.61
C LYS A 47 -36.64 -25.56 32.72
N ALA A 48 -37.07 -26.51 33.56
CA ALA A 48 -38.10 -26.30 34.56
C ALA A 48 -37.55 -25.87 35.92
N ASP A 49 -36.35 -26.32 36.28
CA ASP A 49 -35.79 -26.13 37.61
C ASP A 49 -34.58 -25.18 37.58
N LYS A 50 -34.79 -24.00 38.17
CA LYS A 50 -33.83 -22.89 38.15
C LYS A 50 -32.56 -23.21 38.94
N VAL A 51 -32.67 -24.00 40.01
CA VAL A 51 -31.52 -24.41 40.83
C VAL A 51 -30.65 -25.41 40.06
N PHE A 52 -31.29 -26.34 39.36
CA PHE A 52 -30.59 -27.33 38.53
C PHE A 52 -29.88 -26.67 37.35
N GLN A 53 -30.52 -25.69 36.71
CA GLN A 53 -29.90 -24.89 35.66
C GLN A 53 -28.66 -24.15 36.16
N GLN A 54 -28.75 -23.47 37.30
CA GLN A 54 -27.62 -22.75 37.90
C GLN A 54 -26.44 -23.66 38.25
N PHE A 55 -26.71 -24.87 38.73
CA PHE A 55 -25.67 -25.86 38.98
C PHE A 55 -24.95 -26.28 37.69
N MET A 56 -25.72 -26.62 36.65
CA MET A 56 -25.16 -26.98 35.34
C MET A 56 -24.37 -25.84 34.71
N ASP A 57 -24.87 -24.61 34.80
CA ASP A 57 -24.16 -23.41 34.30
C ASP A 57 -22.85 -23.18 35.08
N SER A 58 -22.85 -23.35 36.41
CA SER A 58 -21.64 -23.24 37.23
C SER A 58 -20.59 -24.29 36.91
N GLU A 59 -20.99 -25.55 36.67
CA GLU A 59 -20.05 -26.59 36.22
C GLU A 59 -19.50 -26.26 34.84
N ARG A 60 -20.36 -25.83 33.90
CA ARG A 60 -19.95 -25.43 32.56
C ARG A 60 -18.96 -24.28 32.60
N ASP A 61 -19.22 -23.27 33.42
CA ASP A 61 -18.32 -22.12 33.61
C ASP A 61 -16.98 -22.53 34.20
N THR A 62 -16.96 -23.52 35.09
CA THR A 62 -15.72 -24.07 35.65
C THR A 62 -14.91 -24.80 34.57
N TYR A 63 -15.58 -25.62 33.76
CA TYR A 63 -14.96 -26.32 32.63
C TYR A 63 -14.45 -25.36 31.55
N HIS A 64 -15.24 -24.35 31.18
CA HIS A 64 -14.84 -23.32 30.22
C HIS A 64 -13.69 -22.48 30.77
N SER A 65 -13.73 -22.09 32.05
CA SER A 65 -12.62 -21.38 32.70
C SER A 65 -11.33 -22.21 32.71
N LYS A 66 -11.44 -23.51 32.97
CA LYS A 66 -10.30 -24.43 32.91
C LYS A 66 -9.79 -24.61 31.49
N ALA A 67 -10.68 -24.78 30.51
CA ALA A 67 -10.32 -24.88 29.10
C ALA A 67 -9.61 -23.60 28.62
N ILE A 68 -10.12 -22.42 28.95
CA ILE A 68 -9.51 -21.14 28.63
C ILE A 68 -8.13 -21.02 29.30
N LYS A 69 -7.99 -21.38 30.58
CA LYS A 69 -6.69 -21.39 31.27
C LYS A 69 -5.70 -22.33 30.60
N THR A 70 -6.10 -23.57 30.30
CA THR A 70 -5.24 -24.55 29.64
C THR A 70 -4.87 -24.12 28.22
N MET A 71 -5.79 -23.54 27.46
CA MET A 71 -5.51 -23.01 26.11
C MET A 71 -4.58 -21.79 26.17
N LYS A 72 -4.68 -20.97 27.21
CA LYS A 72 -3.76 -19.85 27.47
C LYS A 72 -2.37 -20.34 27.87
N GLU A 73 -2.28 -21.31 28.78
CA GLU A 73 -1.01 -21.92 29.21
C GLU A 73 -0.30 -22.67 28.08
N LYS A 74 -1.06 -23.30 27.17
CA LYS A 74 -0.53 -24.01 26.00
C LYS A 74 -0.24 -23.11 24.80
N GLY A 75 -0.49 -21.80 24.87
CA GLY A 75 -0.21 -20.86 23.77
C GLY A 75 -1.04 -21.10 22.49
N THR A 76 -2.12 -21.88 22.55
CA THR A 76 -2.92 -22.24 21.35
C THR A 76 -3.59 -21.00 20.74
N TRP A 77 -3.90 -20.00 21.57
CA TRP A 77 -4.47 -18.72 21.14
C TRP A 77 -3.50 -17.95 20.25
N GLU A 78 -2.22 -17.93 20.58
CA GLU A 78 -1.20 -17.19 19.83
C GLU A 78 -0.90 -17.90 18.50
N SER A 79 -1.00 -19.23 18.46
CA SER A 79 -0.80 -20.00 17.22
C SER A 79 -1.97 -19.88 16.24
N GLU A 80 -3.21 -20.00 16.69
CA GLU A 80 -4.38 -19.99 15.78
C GLU A 80 -4.85 -18.56 15.46
N PHE A 81 -4.84 -17.66 16.44
CA PHE A 81 -5.25 -16.28 16.21
C PHE A 81 -4.10 -15.39 15.75
N GLY A 82 -2.84 -15.80 15.90
CA GLY A 82 -1.68 -14.98 15.50
C GLY A 82 -1.68 -14.65 14.01
N GLU A 83 -2.03 -15.59 13.15
CA GLU A 83 -2.13 -15.36 11.70
C GLU A 83 -3.31 -14.45 11.35
N VAL A 84 -4.48 -14.72 11.94
CA VAL A 84 -5.71 -13.94 11.72
C VAL A 84 -5.59 -12.51 12.26
N LEU A 85 -4.93 -12.33 13.41
CA LEU A 85 -4.64 -11.03 14.00
C LEU A 85 -3.66 -10.23 13.14
N LYS A 86 -2.63 -10.89 12.57
CA LYS A 86 -1.72 -10.24 11.61
C LYS A 86 -2.42 -9.83 10.33
N GLU A 87 -3.33 -10.65 9.82
CA GLU A 87 -4.03 -10.41 8.56
C GLU A 87 -5.11 -9.33 8.70
N LYS A 88 -5.93 -9.39 9.75
CA LYS A 88 -7.08 -8.48 9.90
C LYS A 88 -6.80 -7.23 10.71
N TYR A 89 -5.85 -7.28 11.65
CA TYR A 89 -5.58 -6.17 12.57
C TYR A 89 -4.07 -5.97 12.78
N PRO A 90 -3.31 -5.64 11.72
CA PRO A 90 -1.88 -5.38 11.82
C PRO A 90 -1.55 -4.22 12.79
N ASP A 91 -2.48 -3.30 13.02
CA ASP A 91 -2.31 -2.14 13.90
C ASP A 91 -2.54 -2.44 15.40
N LEU A 92 -3.16 -3.58 15.74
CA LEU A 92 -3.43 -3.97 17.13
C LEU A 92 -2.32 -4.83 17.76
N ILE A 93 -1.36 -5.31 16.96
CA ILE A 93 -0.18 -6.01 17.47
C ILE A 93 0.78 -4.97 18.06
N LYS A 94 0.40 -4.43 19.22
CA LYS A 94 1.17 -3.48 20.02
C LYS A 94 2.12 -4.24 20.95
N ASP A 95 3.01 -5.05 20.40
CA ASP A 95 4.26 -5.30 21.09
C ASP A 95 5.12 -4.05 20.85
N PRO A 96 5.46 -3.24 21.87
CA PRO A 96 6.21 -1.99 21.69
C PRO A 96 7.50 -2.20 20.89
N VAL A 97 8.11 -3.38 21.01
CA VAL A 97 9.30 -3.79 20.25
C VAL A 97 8.99 -3.95 18.75
N GLN A 98 7.84 -4.50 18.37
CA GLN A 98 7.47 -4.67 16.96
C GLN A 98 7.10 -3.35 16.30
N VAL A 99 6.46 -2.43 17.03
CA VAL A 99 6.16 -1.08 16.54
C VAL A 99 7.45 -0.29 16.31
N GLU A 100 8.39 -0.38 17.25
CA GLU A 100 9.69 0.27 17.12
C GLU A 100 10.51 -0.34 15.98
N LEU A 101 10.50 -1.67 15.83
CA LEU A 101 11.15 -2.35 14.71
C LEU A 101 10.53 -1.99 13.35
N MET A 102 9.20 -1.87 13.27
CA MET A 102 8.52 -1.43 12.03
C MET A 102 8.85 0.02 11.69
N LYS A 103 8.94 0.91 12.68
CA LYS A 103 9.38 2.30 12.47
C LYS A 103 10.84 2.36 12.04
N GLU A 104 11.71 1.59 12.68
CA GLU A 104 13.14 1.49 12.34
C GLU A 104 13.33 0.95 10.92
N ARG A 105 12.56 -0.07 10.51
CA ARG A 105 12.57 -0.61 9.14
C ARG A 105 12.11 0.42 8.12
N LYS A 106 10.98 1.10 8.37
CA LYS A 106 10.51 2.19 7.49
C LYS A 106 11.54 3.33 7.41
N ALA A 107 12.15 3.71 8.53
CA ALA A 107 13.19 4.73 8.56
C ALA A 107 14.42 4.31 7.76
N ARG A 108 14.83 3.04 7.84
CA ARG A 108 15.92 2.48 7.03
C ARG A 108 15.60 2.46 5.55
N GLU A 109 14.42 1.98 5.17
CA GLU A 109 13.97 1.98 3.76
C GLU A 109 13.93 3.39 3.18
N GLU A 110 13.43 4.36 3.94
CA GLU A 110 13.46 5.77 3.52
C GLU A 110 14.89 6.32 3.40
N LEU A 111 15.80 5.93 4.30
CA LEU A 111 17.20 6.34 4.24
C LEU A 111 17.91 5.72 3.04
N GLU A 112 17.70 4.44 2.77
CA GLU A 112 18.25 3.75 1.60
C GLU A 112 17.71 4.36 0.29
N ALA A 113 16.41 4.65 0.20
CA ALA A 113 15.83 5.33 -0.95
C ALA A 113 16.40 6.75 -1.14
N LYS A 114 16.59 7.51 -0.06
CA LYS A 114 17.22 8.84 -0.11
C LYS A 114 18.69 8.76 -0.53
N LEU A 115 19.41 7.72 -0.10
CA LEU A 115 20.81 7.51 -0.43
C LEU A 115 20.97 7.09 -1.90
N ALA A 116 20.18 6.13 -2.36
CA ALA A 116 20.11 5.74 -3.78
C ALA A 116 19.79 6.94 -4.68
N ARG A 117 18.84 7.79 -4.28
CA ARG A 117 18.52 9.03 -5.02
C ARG A 117 19.68 10.02 -5.03
N LYS A 118 20.42 10.15 -3.93
CA LYS A 118 21.61 11.01 -3.85
C LYS A 118 22.76 10.51 -4.71
N ASP A 119 22.99 9.20 -4.75
CA ASP A 119 24.01 8.59 -5.59
C ASP A 119 23.67 8.78 -7.07
N LEU A 120 22.42 8.52 -7.45
CA LEU A 120 21.93 8.76 -8.81
C LEU A 120 22.08 10.25 -9.20
N LEU A 121 21.74 11.17 -8.30
CA LEU A 121 21.93 12.60 -8.50
C LEU A 121 23.41 12.96 -8.66
N ALA A 122 24.31 12.41 -7.85
CA ALA A 122 25.74 12.66 -7.95
C ALA A 122 26.30 12.19 -9.31
N ASP A 123 25.88 11.02 -9.79
CA ASP A 123 26.30 10.49 -11.08
C ASP A 123 25.68 11.27 -12.26
N ALA A 124 24.41 11.68 -12.13
CA ALA A 124 23.78 12.59 -13.08
C ALA A 124 24.49 13.94 -13.14
N ILE A 125 24.93 14.49 -12.01
CA ILE A 125 25.75 15.72 -11.96
C ILE A 125 27.08 15.53 -12.67
N LYS A 126 27.78 14.40 -12.45
CA LYS A 126 29.03 14.11 -13.16
C LYS A 126 28.80 14.05 -14.67
N TYR A 127 27.80 13.29 -15.11
CA TYR A 127 27.46 13.12 -16.52
C TYR A 127 27.05 14.43 -17.18
N ALA A 128 26.19 15.22 -16.53
CA ALA A 128 25.79 16.54 -17.01
C ALA A 128 26.99 17.49 -17.13
N ASN A 129 27.91 17.50 -16.16
CA ASN A 129 29.13 18.30 -16.23
C ASN A 129 30.06 17.85 -17.37
N GLU A 130 30.21 16.55 -17.61
CA GLU A 130 30.98 16.00 -18.74
C GLU A 130 30.40 16.43 -20.09
N LYS A 131 29.06 16.50 -20.19
CA LYS A 131 28.34 17.00 -21.37
C LYS A 131 28.30 18.54 -21.45
N GLY A 132 28.91 19.25 -20.50
CA GLY A 132 28.94 20.71 -20.46
C GLY A 132 27.65 21.37 -19.97
N ILE A 133 26.70 20.59 -19.47
CA ILE A 133 25.40 21.05 -18.97
C ILE A 133 25.52 21.47 -17.50
N LYS A 134 25.76 22.77 -17.26
CA LYS A 134 25.81 23.35 -15.91
C LYS A 134 24.40 23.77 -15.45
N LEU A 135 23.57 22.81 -15.09
CA LEU A 135 22.24 23.07 -14.55
C LEU A 135 22.23 23.14 -13.02
N LYS A 136 21.59 24.18 -12.47
CA LYS A 136 21.31 24.27 -11.02
C LYS A 136 20.22 23.31 -10.56
N SER A 137 19.54 22.63 -11.50
CA SER A 137 18.34 21.82 -11.25
C SER A 137 18.38 20.48 -11.95
N ILE A 138 19.55 19.82 -11.96
CA ILE A 138 19.75 18.47 -12.53
C ILE A 138 18.80 17.44 -11.88
N GLU A 139 18.41 17.67 -10.61
CA GLU A 139 17.42 16.87 -9.87
C GLU A 139 16.05 16.75 -10.57
N ARG A 140 15.68 17.70 -11.44
CA ARG A 140 14.41 17.69 -12.17
C ARG A 140 14.44 16.80 -13.42
N TYR A 141 15.63 16.38 -13.84
CA TYR A 141 15.86 15.50 -14.98
C TYR A 141 16.22 14.08 -14.54
N LEU A 142 16.25 13.83 -13.22
CA LEU A 142 16.40 12.49 -12.66
C LEU A 142 15.17 11.65 -12.99
N GLY A 143 15.37 10.55 -13.72
CA GLY A 143 14.36 9.53 -13.98
C GLY A 143 14.31 8.48 -12.88
N ASP A 144 13.55 7.41 -13.14
CA ASP A 144 13.40 6.28 -12.21
C ASP A 144 14.71 5.49 -12.04
N ASP A 145 15.61 5.58 -13.01
CA ASP A 145 16.91 4.91 -13.04
C ASP A 145 18.00 5.75 -13.71
N LEU A 146 19.23 5.23 -13.70
CA LEU A 146 20.40 5.92 -14.25
C LEU A 146 20.34 6.03 -15.78
N ASP A 147 19.73 5.06 -16.47
CA ASP A 147 19.63 5.04 -17.93
C ASP A 147 18.58 6.04 -18.45
N SER A 148 17.41 6.13 -17.82
CA SER A 148 16.41 7.17 -18.10
C SER A 148 16.93 8.56 -17.77
N THR A 149 17.70 8.70 -16.68
CA THR A 149 18.35 9.98 -16.34
C THR A 149 19.37 10.39 -17.40
N LYS A 150 20.16 9.45 -17.93
CA LYS A 150 21.08 9.73 -19.06
C LYS A 150 20.33 10.12 -20.33
N ALA A 151 19.26 9.40 -20.67
CA ALA A 151 18.45 9.70 -21.84
C ALA A 151 17.84 11.11 -21.76
N ASN A 152 17.26 11.48 -20.60
CA ASN A 152 16.74 12.83 -20.36
C ASN A 152 17.82 13.91 -20.46
N LEU A 153 19.02 13.62 -19.94
CA LEU A 153 20.15 14.56 -20.03
C LEU A 153 20.71 14.67 -21.45
N ASP A 154 20.69 13.59 -22.24
CA ASP A 154 21.13 13.60 -23.64
C ASP A 154 20.14 14.35 -24.54
N GLU A 155 18.82 14.17 -24.35
CA GLU A 155 17.80 14.95 -25.05
C GLU A 155 17.95 16.45 -24.75
N LEU A 156 18.17 16.79 -23.47
CA LEU A 156 18.45 18.16 -23.06
C LEU A 156 19.75 18.69 -23.68
N ALA A 157 20.80 17.88 -23.79
CA ALA A 157 22.04 18.25 -24.45
C ALA A 157 21.82 18.59 -25.93
N GLU A 158 21.01 17.79 -26.61
CA GLU A 158 20.71 17.94 -28.03
C GLU A 158 19.88 19.21 -28.29
N ASP A 159 18.82 19.42 -27.51
CA ASP A 159 17.98 20.62 -27.61
C ASP A 159 18.75 21.89 -27.27
N TRP A 160 19.60 21.82 -26.24
CA TRP A 160 20.49 22.94 -25.89
C TRP A 160 21.46 23.26 -27.02
N SER A 161 22.04 22.23 -27.65
CA SER A 161 22.97 22.42 -28.77
C SER A 161 22.28 23.04 -29.99
N LYS A 162 21.08 22.55 -30.35
CA LYS A 162 20.27 23.14 -31.42
C LYS A 162 19.86 24.58 -31.12
N GLY A 163 19.48 24.88 -29.88
CA GLY A 163 19.16 26.23 -29.44
C GLY A 163 20.34 27.19 -29.54
N LEU A 164 21.53 26.74 -29.13
CA LEU A 164 22.78 27.49 -29.29
C LEU A 164 23.12 27.70 -30.77
N GLU A 165 23.01 26.68 -31.62
CA GLU A 165 23.24 26.81 -33.05
C GLU A 165 22.28 27.79 -33.71
N SER A 166 21.00 27.78 -33.33
CA SER A 166 20.02 28.76 -33.82
C SER A 166 20.39 30.18 -33.40
N MET A 167 20.70 30.41 -32.12
CA MET A 167 21.13 31.72 -31.63
C MET A 167 22.44 32.19 -32.27
N VAL A 168 23.41 31.29 -32.45
CA VAL A 168 24.67 31.60 -33.13
C VAL A 168 24.42 31.92 -34.60
N ASN A 169 23.58 31.15 -35.30
CA ASN A 169 23.21 31.45 -36.68
C ASN A 169 22.46 32.78 -36.79
N GLU A 170 21.57 33.09 -35.86
CA GLU A 170 20.86 34.37 -35.83
C GLU A 170 21.83 35.53 -35.51
N ARG A 171 22.79 35.32 -34.62
CA ARG A 171 23.87 36.27 -34.35
C ARG A 171 24.79 36.44 -35.55
N ILE A 172 25.16 35.37 -36.25
CA ILE A 172 25.99 35.44 -37.46
C ILE A 172 25.23 36.13 -38.59
N LYS A 173 23.93 35.86 -38.74
CA LYS A 173 23.06 36.55 -39.73
C LYS A 173 22.90 38.04 -39.42
N SER A 174 22.68 38.39 -38.14
CA SER A 174 22.53 39.79 -37.71
C SER A 174 23.86 40.54 -37.68
N SER A 175 24.96 39.87 -37.32
CA SER A 175 26.33 40.38 -37.35
C SER A 175 27.03 40.16 -38.70
N SER A 176 26.30 39.75 -39.74
CA SER A 176 26.85 39.51 -41.08
C SER A 176 27.21 40.84 -41.73
N TYR A 177 28.42 41.30 -41.45
CA TYR A 177 29.11 42.30 -42.26
C TYR A 177 29.25 41.73 -43.66
N VAL A 178 28.53 42.30 -44.62
CA VAL A 178 28.74 42.01 -46.04
C VAL A 178 29.87 42.91 -46.49
N PRO A 179 31.10 42.38 -46.70
CA PRO A 179 32.13 43.19 -47.31
C PRO A 179 31.62 43.60 -48.70
N GLY A 180 31.77 44.88 -49.06
CA GLY A 180 31.19 45.49 -50.25
C GLY A 180 30.32 46.72 -49.98
N GLY A 181 29.89 46.93 -48.73
CA GLY A 181 29.12 48.11 -48.31
C GLY A 181 27.65 48.09 -48.74
N SER A 182 26.91 49.14 -48.38
CA SER A 182 25.49 49.32 -48.74
C SER A 182 25.32 50.44 -49.76
N ASN A 183 24.41 50.25 -50.71
CA ASN A 183 23.95 51.32 -51.59
C ASN A 183 23.25 52.44 -50.79
N PRO A 184 23.07 53.65 -51.37
CA PRO A 184 22.30 54.74 -50.74
C PRO A 184 20.86 54.37 -50.37
N ASP A 185 20.30 53.35 -51.03
CA ASP A 185 18.96 52.78 -50.80
C ASP A 185 18.95 51.63 -49.78
N GLY A 186 20.05 51.41 -49.06
CA GLY A 186 20.16 50.39 -48.01
C GLY A 186 20.30 48.94 -48.48
N SER A 187 20.19 48.65 -49.77
CA SER A 187 20.44 47.31 -50.33
C SER A 187 21.91 46.91 -50.20
N LYS A 188 22.20 45.71 -49.66
CA LYS A 188 23.56 45.19 -49.48
C LYS A 188 24.20 44.85 -50.83
N VAL A 189 25.45 45.29 -51.06
CA VAL A 189 26.19 45.03 -52.30
C VAL A 189 27.34 44.06 -52.01
N SER A 190 27.47 43.00 -52.81
CA SER A 190 28.61 42.08 -52.73
C SER A 190 29.89 42.76 -53.23
N ILE A 191 31.07 42.40 -52.69
CA ILE A 191 32.39 42.87 -53.17
C ILE A 191 32.47 42.87 -54.71
N GLY A 192 32.07 41.77 -55.35
CA GLY A 192 32.14 41.64 -56.82
C GLY A 192 31.28 42.68 -57.56
N ALA A 193 30.09 42.99 -57.03
CA ALA A 193 29.21 44.00 -57.59
C ALA A 193 29.73 45.43 -57.34
N SER A 194 30.36 45.69 -56.18
CA SER A 194 30.99 46.99 -55.91
C SER A 194 32.20 47.25 -56.83
N ILE A 195 33.02 46.22 -57.10
CA ILE A 195 34.14 46.32 -58.04
C ILE A 195 33.62 46.54 -59.47
N ALA A 196 32.57 45.84 -59.88
CA ALA A 196 31.96 46.02 -61.20
C ALA A 196 31.34 47.43 -61.38
N GLN A 197 30.69 47.98 -60.35
CA GLN A 197 30.16 49.34 -60.38
C GLN A 197 31.26 50.41 -60.45
N GLN A 198 32.37 50.23 -59.71
CA GLN A 198 33.54 51.12 -59.84
C GLN A 198 34.10 51.08 -61.27
N ASN A 199 34.22 49.89 -61.85
CA ASN A 199 34.71 49.74 -63.22
C ASN A 199 33.75 50.36 -64.25
N ASN A 200 32.42 50.18 -64.10
CA ASN A 200 31.45 50.83 -65.00
C ASN A 200 31.37 52.35 -64.84
N LYS A 201 31.64 52.90 -63.65
CA LYS A 201 31.76 54.36 -63.46
C LYS A 201 33.05 54.92 -64.08
N SER A 202 34.12 54.12 -64.16
CA SER A 202 35.34 54.51 -64.84
C SER A 202 35.24 54.48 -66.37
N THR A 203 34.22 53.81 -66.93
CA THR A 203 33.87 53.93 -68.35
C THR A 203 32.84 55.03 -68.57
N THR A 204 33.19 56.29 -68.27
CA THR A 204 32.53 57.40 -68.96
C THR A 204 32.93 57.30 -70.43
N ALA A 205 32.00 56.84 -71.27
CA ALA A 205 32.11 56.96 -72.71
C ALA A 205 32.53 58.39 -73.04
N ALA A 206 33.58 58.53 -73.86
CA ALA A 206 34.02 59.82 -74.37
C ALA A 206 32.79 60.59 -74.88
N SER A 207 32.66 61.83 -74.41
CA SER A 207 31.65 62.81 -74.82
C SER A 207 31.24 62.62 -76.28
N ASP A 208 29.96 62.34 -76.50
CA ASP A 208 29.36 62.19 -77.84
C ASP A 208 29.76 63.38 -78.73
N PRO A 209 30.54 63.17 -79.80
CA PRO A 209 31.01 64.24 -80.67
C PRO A 209 29.90 64.88 -81.52
N TRP A 210 28.65 64.40 -81.44
CA TRP A 210 27.51 64.90 -82.23
C TRP A 210 26.36 65.48 -81.40
N ALA A 211 26.56 65.71 -80.10
CA ALA A 211 25.57 66.38 -79.25
C ALA A 211 25.42 67.88 -79.61
N SER A 212 24.60 68.14 -80.63
CA SER A 212 23.96 69.40 -81.05
C SER A 212 24.82 70.64 -81.33
N LYS A 213 24.73 71.12 -82.59
CA LYS A 213 24.97 72.51 -83.01
C LYS A 213 23.98 73.47 -82.37
#